data_AF-A0A9W6LAE3-F1
#
_entry.id   AF-A0A9W6LAE3-F1
#
_cell.length_a   1.000
_cell.length_b   1.000
_cell.length_c   1.000
_cell.angle_alpha   90.00
_cell.angle_beta   90.00
_cell.angle_gamma   90.00
#
_symmetry.space_group_name_H-M   'P 1'
#
loop_
_entity.id
_entity.type
_entity.pdbx_description
1 polymer ?
#
loop_
_entity_poly.entity_id
_entity_poly.type
_entity_poly.pdbx_seq_one_letter_code
_entity_poly.pdbx_strand_id
1 'polypeptide(L)' 'MAIRLKTLDDVRRYLANLINRVERGEVDPAISGRLGYLCNILSGAIKDGELERRLEQLEELVEKQEANR' A
#
# COMPACT_ATOMS: atom_id res chain seq x y z
N MET A 1 -8.58 -6.18 18.35
CA MET A 1 -9.02 -5.66 17.03
C MET A 1 -7.78 -5.53 16.14
N ALA A 2 -7.75 -6.16 14.97
CA ALA A 2 -6.57 -6.12 14.08
C ALA A 2 -6.54 -4.83 13.25
N ILE A 3 -5.36 -4.20 13.13
CA ILE A 3 -5.16 -3.03 12.27
C ILE A 3 -5.32 -3.47 10.81
N ARG A 4 -6.17 -2.78 10.04
CA ARG A 4 -6.31 -2.99 8.60
C ARG A 4 -5.68 -1.83 7.85
N LEU A 5 -4.70 -2.14 7.01
CA LEU A 5 -4.02 -1.17 6.14
C LEU A 5 -4.48 -1.44 4.70
N LYS A 6 -5.44 -0.67 4.20
CA LYS A 6 -6.01 -0.87 2.86
C LYS A 6 -5.47 0.11 1.83
N THR A 7 -5.05 1.27 2.30
CA THR A 7 -4.59 2.38 1.46
C THR A 7 -3.16 2.77 1.83
N LEU A 8 -2.50 3.48 0.92
CA LEU A 8 -1.19 4.08 1.23
C LEU A 8 -1.29 5.09 2.38
N ASP A 9 -2.43 5.76 2.57
CA ASP A 9 -2.63 6.66 3.71
C ASP A 9 -2.70 5.89 5.04
N ASP A 10 -3.32 4.71 5.06
CA ASP A 10 -3.33 3.85 6.25
C ASP A 10 -1.90 3.43 6.61
N VAL A 11 -1.13 2.98 5.61
CA VAL A 11 0.28 2.59 5.80
C VAL A 11 1.11 3.78 6.30
N ARG A 12 0.92 4.96 5.71
CA ARG A 12 1.59 6.20 6.13
C ARG A 12 1.30 6.54 7.59
N ARG A 13 0.02 6.50 8.01
CA ARG A 13 -0.39 6.77 9.40
C ARG A 13 0.21 5.75 10.37
N TYR A 14 0.20 4.48 9.99
CA TYR A 14 0.78 3.42 10.78
C TYR A 14 2.29 3.61 10.96
N LEU A 15 3.03 3.86 9.88
CA LEU A 15 4.48 4.08 9.93
C LEU A 15 4.84 5.32 10.75
N ALA A 16 4.09 6.42 10.62
CA ALA A 16 4.32 7.61 11.44
C ALA A 16 4.16 7.30 12.94
N ASN A 17 3.12 6.53 13.32
CA ASN A 17 2.94 6.11 14.70
C ASN A 17 4.08 5.17 15.16
N LEU A 18 4.47 4.20 14.32
CA LEU A 18 5.55 3.27 14.62
C LEU A 18 6.88 4.01 14.86
N ILE A 19 7.26 4.94 13.98
CA ILE A 19 8.48 5.75 14.11
C ILE A 19 8.50 6.47 15.44
N ASN A 20 7.41 7.18 15.77
CA ASN A 20 7.32 7.93 17.03
C ASN A 20 7.46 7.01 18.26
N ARG A 21 6.93 5.78 18.21
CA ARG A 21 7.05 4.80 19.30
C ARG A 21 8.46 4.23 19.42
N VAL A 22 9.16 4.03 18.30
CA VAL A 22 10.58 3.63 18.28
C VAL A 22 11.45 4.71 18.90
N GLU A 23 11.26 5.97 18.49
CA GLU A 23 12.04 7.09 19.03
C GLU A 23 11.83 7.29 20.54
N ARG A 24 10.63 6.97 21.05
CA ARG A 24 10.34 6.97 22.50
C ARG A 24 10.83 5.72 23.24
N GLY A 25 11.42 4.73 22.54
CA GLY A 25 11.87 3.48 23.14
C GLY A 25 10.74 2.52 23.56
N GLU A 26 9.52 2.74 23.06
CA GLU A 26 8.33 1.94 23.40
C GLU A 26 8.23 0.64 22.56
N VAL A 27 9.07 0.51 21.54
CA VAL A 27 9.10 -0.66 20.65
C VAL A 27 10.55 -1.02 20.34
N ASP A 28 10.82 -2.32 20.35
CA ASP A 28 12.09 -2.88 19.92
C ASP A 28 12.43 -2.46 18.46
N PRO A 29 13.63 -1.90 18.21
CA PRO A 29 14.04 -1.48 16.87
C PRO A 29 14.06 -2.60 15.83
N ALA A 30 14.44 -3.83 16.21
CA ALA A 30 14.47 -4.98 15.30
C ALA A 30 13.05 -5.42 14.89
N ILE A 31 12.09 -5.39 15.82
CA ILE A 31 10.68 -5.62 15.49
C ILE A 31 10.18 -4.52 14.55
N SER A 32 10.54 -3.27 14.83
CA SER A 32 10.10 -2.11 14.05
C SER A 32 10.63 -2.15 12.61
N GLY A 33 11.88 -2.57 12.42
CA GLY A 33 12.45 -2.79 11.08
C GLY A 33 11.66 -3.82 10.27
N ARG A 34 11.25 -4.94 10.88
CA ARG A 34 10.43 -5.96 10.21
C ARG A 34 9.05 -5.42 9.85
N LEU A 35 8.40 -4.68 10.75
CA LEU A 35 7.10 -4.05 10.49
C LEU A 35 7.20 -3.01 9.36
N GLY A 36 8.26 -2.22 9.31
CA GLY A 36 8.55 -1.29 8.23
C GLY A 36 8.70 -1.99 6.88
N TYR A 37 9.43 -3.11 6.85
CA TYR A 37 9.57 -3.92 5.64
C TYR A 37 8.25 -4.50 5.14
N LEU A 38 7.40 -5.03 6.04
CA LEU A 38 6.07 -5.52 5.69
C LEU A 38 5.17 -4.41 5.14
N CYS A 39 5.25 -3.21 5.71
CA CYS A 39 4.54 -2.04 5.19
C CYS A 39 5.00 -1.65 3.78
N ASN A 40 6.29 -1.80 3.48
CA ASN A 40 6.82 -1.56 2.15
C ASN A 40 6.28 -2.57 1.12
N ILE A 41 6.29 -3.87 1.44
CA ILE A 41 5.70 -4.91 0.59
C ILE A 41 4.21 -4.62 0.35
N LEU A 42 3.47 -4.30 1.42
CA LEU A 42 2.05 -3.99 1.31
C LEU A 42 1.80 -2.76 0.44
N SER A 43 2.65 -1.73 0.57
CA SER A 43 2.57 -0.54 -0.28
C SER A 43 2.79 -0.86 -1.75
N GLY A 44 3.69 -1.81 -2.07
CA GLY A 44 3.87 -2.34 -3.42
C GLY A 44 2.58 -2.98 -3.93
N ALA A 45 2.03 -3.96 -3.20
CA ALA A 45 0.80 -4.65 -3.59
C ALA A 45 -0.41 -3.70 -3.79
N ILE A 46 -0.53 -2.66 -2.96
CA ILE A 46 -1.58 -1.65 -3.11
C ILE A 46 -1.41 -0.87 -4.42
N LYS A 47 -0.18 -0.44 -4.73
CA LYS A 47 0.14 0.31 -5.96
C LYS A 47 -0.08 -0.55 -7.20
N ASP A 48 0.44 -1.78 -7.18
CA ASP A 48 0.35 -2.71 -8.30
C ASP A 48 -1.12 -3.01 -8.60
N GLY A 49 -1.93 -3.32 -7.59
CA GLY A 49 -3.36 -3.55 -7.78
C GLY A 49 -4.12 -2.30 -8.26
N GLU A 50 -3.68 -1.08 -7.94
CA GLU A 50 -4.27 0.14 -8.51
C GLU A 50 -3.88 0.34 -9.98
N LEU A 51 -2.62 0.03 -10.32
CA LEU A 51 -2.14 0.06 -11.70
C LEU A 51 -2.84 -0.98 -12.57
N GLU A 52 -2.98 -2.23 -12.09
CA GLU A 52 -3.73 -3.29 -12.76
C GLU A 52 -5.16 -2.85 -13.08
N ARG A 53 -5.90 -2.33 -12.09
CA ARG A 53 -7.27 -1.82 -12.30
C ARG A 53 -7.34 -0.70 -13.33
N ARG A 54 -6.37 0.22 -13.31
CA ARG A 54 -6.32 1.34 -14.27
C ARG A 54 -5.95 0.86 -15.67
N LEU A 55 -5.11 -0.17 -15.77
CA LEU A 55 -4.74 -0.78 -17.04
C LEU A 55 -5.94 -1.52 -17.65
N GLU A 56 -6.65 -2.34 -16.88
CA GLU A 56 -7.88 -3.03 -17.30
C GLU A 56 -8.92 -2.03 -17.84
N GLN A 57 -9.11 -0.90 -17.15
CA GLN A 57 -10.01 0.17 -17.61
C GLN A 57 -9.59 0.78 -18.95
N LEU A 58 -8.29 0.94 -19.19
CA LEU A 58 -7.77 1.46 -20.45
C LEU A 58 -7.93 0.43 -21.57
N GLU A 59 -7.62 -0.83 -21.30
CA GLU A 59 -7.79 -1.95 -22.24
C GLU A 59 -9.25 -2.05 -22.70
N GLU A 60 -10.21 -2.01 -21.76
CA GLU A 60 -11.64 -2.00 -22.09
C GLU A 60 -12.06 -0.82 -22.99
N LEU A 61 -11.48 0.38 -22.76
CA LEU A 61 -11.79 1.55 -23.57
C LEU A 61 -11.25 1.42 -24.98
N VAL A 62 -10.06 0.85 -25.14
CA VAL A 62 -9.45 0.60 -26.46
C VAL A 62 -10.28 -0.44 -27.23
N GLU A 63 -10.65 -1.55 -26.61
CA GLU A 63 -11.49 -2.58 -27.24
C GLU A 63 -12.84 -2.01 -27.71
N LYS A 64 -13.48 -1.18 -26.88
CA LYS A 64 -14.74 -0.50 -27.24
C LYS A 64 -14.55 0.47 -28.42
N GLN A 65 -13.39 1.12 -28.55
CA GLN A 65 -13.11 2.00 -29.68
C GLN A 65 -12.88 1.20 -30.97
N GLU A 66 -12.17 0.08 -30.90
CA GLU A 66 -11.94 -0.79 -32.06
C GLU A 66 -13.23 -1.46 -32.54
N ALA A 67 -14.10 -1.90 -31.63
CA ALA A 67 -15.38 -2.51 -31.97
C ALA A 67 -16.38 -1.55 -32.65
N ASN A 68 -16.22 -0.24 -32.45
CA ASN A 68 -17.08 0.79 -33.04
C ASN A 68 -16.55 1.35 -34.37
N ARG A 69 -15.42 0.84 -34.88
CA ARG A 69 -14.76 1.31 -36.10
C ARG A 69 -15.03 0.38 -37.28
#